data_AF-A0A4D4K5F1-F1
#
_entry.id   AF-A0A4D4K5F1-F1
#
_cell.length_a   1.000
_cell.length_b   1.000
_cell.length_c   1.000
_cell.angle_alpha   90.00
_cell.angle_beta   90.00
_cell.angle_gamma   90.00
#
_symmetry.space_group_name_H-M   'P 1'
#
loop_
_entity.id
_entity.type
_entity.pdbx_description
1 polymer ?
#
loop_
_entity_poly.entity_id
_entity_poly.type
_entity_poly.pdbx_seq_one_letter_code
_entity_poly.pdbx_strand_id
1 'polypeptide(L)'
;MKAGLVQAVWALRALDALDLPRPPCTVMLNGDEETGSLASRDAIVEEARDSRLAMVFEAAADGAIKTARKGVGLFTVTVTGVEAHAGLDPTAGSSAVDELAHQILRLTDLRAPDAGTSLNVGVVQGGTRSNVTAGHAVGRIDIRVATAAEQKRLGDALAALRPVDPRTLVEVTGGWNRPVFERTEGVAALADLARRCAALLGHDLPEASVGGASDGNFVVAQGTPVLDGIGAVGSGAHARSENTSVQGMVTRAALAATVLAALARE
;
A
#
# COMPACT_ATOMS: atom_id res chain seq x y z
N MET A 1 -8.83 -8.49 -8.97
CA MET A 1 -10.06 -7.68 -8.72
C MET A 1 -11.27 -7.88 -9.66
N LYS A 2 -11.36 -8.92 -10.50
CA LYS A 2 -12.47 -9.03 -11.49
C LYS A 2 -13.88 -9.14 -10.89
N ALA A 3 -14.02 -9.81 -9.74
CA ALA A 3 -15.29 -9.89 -9.03
C ALA A 3 -15.80 -8.51 -8.58
N GLY A 4 -14.89 -7.60 -8.20
CA GLY A 4 -15.19 -6.21 -7.86
C GLY A 4 -15.89 -5.47 -8.99
N LEU A 5 -15.41 -5.64 -10.23
CA LEU A 5 -16.01 -5.03 -11.42
C LEU A 5 -17.46 -5.49 -11.64
N VAL A 6 -17.69 -6.79 -11.49
CA VAL A 6 -19.03 -7.38 -11.59
C VAL A 6 -19.94 -6.79 -10.51
N GLN A 7 -19.47 -6.72 -9.26
CA GLN A 7 -20.24 -6.16 -8.14
C GLN A 7 -20.60 -4.69 -8.36
N ALA A 8 -19.66 -3.87 -8.83
CA ALA A 8 -19.90 -2.45 -9.11
C ALA A 8 -20.99 -2.26 -10.19
N VAL A 9 -20.91 -2.99 -11.30
CA VAL A 9 -21.91 -2.91 -12.38
C VAL A 9 -23.27 -3.39 -11.90
N TRP A 10 -23.33 -4.50 -11.15
CA TRP A 10 -24.59 -5.04 -10.64
C TRP A 10 -25.23 -4.17 -9.55
N ALA A 11 -24.43 -3.46 -8.75
CA ALA A 11 -24.94 -2.49 -7.80
C ALA A 11 -25.70 -1.36 -8.51
N LEU A 12 -25.09 -0.77 -9.56
CA LEU A 12 -25.73 0.28 -10.35
C LEU A 12 -26.98 -0.23 -11.08
N ARG A 13 -26.90 -1.41 -11.71
CA ARG A 13 -28.05 -2.02 -12.37
C ARG A 13 -29.20 -2.35 -11.44
N ALA A 14 -28.91 -2.78 -10.21
CA ALA A 14 -29.94 -3.06 -9.21
C ALA A 14 -30.69 -1.78 -8.80
N LEU A 15 -29.97 -0.66 -8.65
CA LEU A 15 -30.59 0.64 -8.37
C LEU A 15 -31.50 1.07 -9.51
N ASP A 16 -31.01 1.00 -10.76
CA ASP A 16 -31.79 1.37 -11.94
C ASP A 16 -33.03 0.47 -12.10
N ALA A 17 -32.89 -0.84 -11.88
CA ALA A 17 -34.00 -1.80 -12.01
C ALA A 17 -35.08 -1.66 -10.92
N LEU A 18 -34.71 -1.13 -9.75
CA LEU A 18 -35.62 -0.91 -8.61
C LEU A 18 -36.12 0.53 -8.52
N ASP A 19 -35.74 1.40 -9.47
CA ASP A 19 -36.04 2.83 -9.46
C ASP A 19 -35.62 3.51 -8.14
N LEU A 20 -34.43 3.12 -7.64
CA LEU A 20 -33.86 3.68 -6.42
C LEU A 20 -32.89 4.83 -6.75
N PRO A 21 -32.90 5.92 -5.97
CA PRO A 21 -32.05 7.06 -6.23
C PRO A 21 -30.58 6.72 -5.98
N ARG A 22 -29.68 7.40 -6.68
CA ARG A 22 -28.23 7.36 -6.46
C ARG A 22 -27.59 8.70 -6.79
N PRO A 23 -26.45 9.06 -6.19
CA PRO A 23 -25.68 10.21 -6.64
C PRO A 23 -25.16 9.99 -8.07
N PRO A 24 -24.66 11.05 -8.74
CA PRO A 24 -23.81 10.89 -9.90
C PRO A 24 -22.62 9.97 -9.56
N CYS A 25 -22.35 9.00 -10.43
CA CYS A 25 -21.28 8.03 -10.25
C CYS A 25 -20.37 8.03 -11.47
N THR A 26 -19.07 8.20 -11.26
CA THR A 26 -18.04 7.83 -12.25
C THR A 26 -17.53 6.43 -11.95
N VAL A 27 -17.41 5.58 -12.97
CA VAL A 27 -16.78 4.26 -12.86
C VAL A 27 -15.40 4.33 -13.51
N MET A 28 -14.36 4.40 -12.68
CA MET A 28 -12.98 4.40 -13.14
C MET A 28 -12.38 2.99 -13.12
N LEU A 29 -11.81 2.56 -14.25
CA LEU A 29 -11.17 1.26 -14.43
C LEU A 29 -9.72 1.47 -14.87
N ASN A 30 -8.76 1.04 -14.06
CA ASN A 30 -7.34 1.04 -14.43
C ASN A 30 -6.83 -0.40 -14.67
N GLY A 31 -5.67 -0.49 -15.32
CA GLY A 31 -5.07 -1.77 -15.74
C GLY A 31 -3.73 -2.10 -15.06
N ASP A 32 -3.22 -1.21 -14.21
CA ASP A 32 -1.84 -1.23 -13.72
C ASP A 32 -1.73 -1.20 -12.18
N GLU A 33 -2.82 -1.46 -11.44
CA GLU A 33 -2.80 -1.48 -9.96
C GLU A 33 -1.73 -2.45 -9.42
N GLU A 34 -1.70 -3.67 -9.97
CA GLU A 34 -0.80 -4.76 -9.56
C GLU A 34 0.69 -4.44 -9.83
N THR A 35 0.99 -3.39 -10.61
CA THR A 35 2.36 -2.91 -10.89
C THR A 35 2.65 -1.55 -10.26
N GLY A 36 1.76 -1.06 -9.39
CA GLY A 36 1.97 0.19 -8.67
C GLY A 36 1.23 1.39 -9.25
N SER A 37 0.32 1.21 -10.20
CA SER A 37 -0.55 2.27 -10.75
C SER A 37 0.22 3.45 -11.34
N LEU A 38 1.41 3.21 -11.89
CA LEU A 38 2.32 4.27 -12.34
C LEU A 38 1.71 5.12 -13.47
N ALA A 39 0.85 4.54 -14.30
CA ALA A 39 0.18 5.23 -15.39
C ALA A 39 -1.20 5.79 -15.00
N SER A 40 -1.90 5.13 -14.07
CA SER A 40 -3.26 5.55 -13.69
C SER A 40 -3.34 6.44 -12.46
N ARG A 41 -2.30 6.50 -11.63
CA ARG A 41 -2.31 7.25 -10.35
C ARG A 41 -2.83 8.68 -10.49
N ASP A 42 -2.31 9.44 -11.44
CA ASP A 42 -2.68 10.86 -11.55
C ASP A 42 -4.14 11.03 -11.95
N ALA A 43 -4.63 10.19 -12.86
CA ALA A 43 -6.04 10.16 -13.24
C ALA A 43 -6.96 9.74 -12.07
N ILE A 44 -6.52 8.79 -11.23
CA ILE A 44 -7.27 8.35 -10.04
C ILE A 44 -7.43 9.51 -9.07
N VAL A 45 -6.33 10.22 -8.81
CA VAL A 45 -6.30 11.36 -7.90
C VAL A 45 -7.09 12.54 -8.46
N GLU A 46 -7.04 12.78 -9.76
CA GLU A 46 -7.80 13.84 -10.43
C GLU A 46 -9.30 13.59 -10.37
N GLU A 47 -9.77 12.41 -10.76
CA GLU A 47 -11.19 12.06 -10.74
C GLU A 47 -11.77 12.05 -9.31
N ALA A 48 -10.99 11.57 -8.35
CA ALA A 48 -11.45 11.48 -6.97
C ALA A 48 -11.50 12.83 -6.24
N ARG A 49 -10.80 13.86 -6.73
CA ARG A 49 -10.69 15.18 -6.06
C ARG A 49 -12.03 15.87 -5.90
N ASP A 50 -12.90 15.77 -6.90
CA ASP A 50 -14.21 16.41 -6.91
C ASP A 50 -15.33 15.47 -6.40
N SER A 51 -14.96 14.24 -6.01
CA SER A 51 -15.90 13.25 -5.50
C SER A 51 -16.13 13.42 -4.00
N ARG A 52 -17.39 13.28 -3.55
CA ARG A 52 -17.74 13.24 -2.10
C ARG A 52 -17.04 12.10 -1.37
N LEU A 53 -16.82 10.98 -2.07
CA LEU A 53 -16.13 9.77 -1.61
C LEU A 53 -15.74 8.90 -2.80
N ALA A 54 -14.86 7.93 -2.58
CA ALA A 54 -14.64 6.84 -3.53
C ALA A 54 -14.99 5.47 -2.92
N MET A 55 -15.48 4.57 -3.76
CA MET A 55 -15.74 3.17 -3.42
C MET A 55 -14.73 2.29 -4.16
N VAL A 56 -13.88 1.59 -3.42
CA VAL A 56 -12.82 0.74 -3.99
C VAL A 56 -13.21 -0.72 -3.84
N PHE A 57 -13.47 -1.38 -4.98
CA PHE A 57 -13.96 -2.76 -5.08
C PHE A 57 -12.84 -3.81 -4.97
N GLU A 58 -11.91 -3.54 -4.07
CA GLU A 58 -10.88 -4.49 -3.64
C GLU A 58 -11.47 -5.65 -2.85
N ALA A 59 -10.77 -6.79 -2.85
CA ALA A 59 -11.21 -7.94 -2.05
C ALA A 59 -11.34 -7.56 -0.56
N ALA A 60 -12.34 -8.09 0.12
CA ALA A 60 -12.53 -7.95 1.56
C ALA A 60 -11.40 -8.64 2.33
N ALA A 61 -11.16 -8.21 3.56
CA ALA A 61 -10.25 -8.90 4.49
C ALA A 61 -11.07 -9.86 5.36
N ASP A 62 -11.17 -11.13 4.96
CA ASP A 62 -12.01 -12.14 5.65
C ASP A 62 -13.46 -11.67 5.88
N GLY A 63 -14.01 -10.96 4.89
CA GLY A 63 -15.35 -10.36 4.97
C GLY A 63 -15.40 -8.98 5.63
N ALA A 64 -14.29 -8.43 6.13
CA ALA A 64 -14.22 -7.06 6.59
C ALA A 64 -13.96 -6.05 5.45
N ILE A 65 -14.54 -4.86 5.58
CA ILE A 65 -14.09 -3.68 4.82
C ILE A 65 -12.77 -3.19 5.39
N LYS A 66 -12.01 -2.47 4.58
CA LYS A 66 -10.68 -1.99 4.95
C LYS A 66 -10.75 -0.51 5.22
N THR A 67 -10.54 -0.13 6.47
CA THR A 67 -10.58 1.28 6.91
C THR A 67 -9.19 1.84 7.17
N ALA A 68 -8.16 1.01 7.10
CA ALA A 68 -6.78 1.44 7.05
C ALA A 68 -5.91 0.48 6.23
N ARG A 69 -4.92 1.02 5.53
CA ARG A 69 -3.90 0.28 4.78
C ARG A 69 -2.55 0.93 5.00
N LYS A 70 -1.50 0.11 5.16
CA LYS A 70 -0.14 0.63 5.27
C LYS A 70 0.31 1.32 3.99
N GLY A 71 1.14 2.36 4.15
CA GLY A 71 1.94 2.92 3.06
C GLY A 71 3.06 1.97 2.66
N VAL A 72 3.59 2.14 1.45
CA VAL A 72 4.62 1.25 0.87
C VAL A 72 5.77 2.09 0.35
N GLY A 73 6.95 1.90 0.92
CA GLY A 73 8.21 2.47 0.48
C GLY A 73 9.11 1.40 -0.12
N LEU A 74 9.64 1.68 -1.30
CA LEU A 74 10.60 0.82 -2.00
C LEU A 74 11.88 1.62 -2.20
N PHE A 75 12.92 1.27 -1.46
CA PHE A 75 14.18 2.01 -1.46
C PHE A 75 15.36 1.11 -1.80
N THR A 76 16.40 1.69 -2.37
CA THR A 76 17.68 1.03 -2.61
C THR A 76 18.79 1.85 -1.97
N VAL A 77 19.60 1.22 -1.13
CA VAL A 77 20.84 1.78 -0.60
C VAL A 77 21.99 1.21 -1.42
N THR A 78 22.70 2.07 -2.12
CA THR A 78 23.92 1.74 -2.86
C THR A 78 25.11 2.30 -2.11
N VAL A 79 26.14 1.49 -1.95
CA VAL A 79 27.41 1.90 -1.36
C VAL A 79 28.53 1.72 -2.37
N THR A 80 29.32 2.77 -2.56
CA THR A 80 30.57 2.74 -3.32
C THR A 80 31.74 2.85 -2.34
N GLY A 81 32.66 1.89 -2.42
CA GLY A 81 33.87 1.81 -1.62
C GLY A 81 35.13 2.00 -2.45
N VAL A 82 36.27 1.59 -1.88
CA VAL A 82 37.59 1.65 -2.54
C VAL A 82 38.15 0.24 -2.58
N GLU A 83 38.34 -0.29 -3.79
CA GLU A 83 38.92 -1.62 -3.98
C GLU A 83 40.42 -1.62 -3.63
N ALA A 84 40.87 -2.71 -3.03
CA ALA A 84 42.28 -2.97 -2.74
C ALA A 84 42.50 -4.48 -2.63
N HIS A 85 43.74 -4.94 -2.82
CA HIS A 85 44.05 -6.35 -2.59
C HIS A 85 44.05 -6.65 -1.08
N ALA A 86 43.11 -7.46 -0.61
CA ALA A 86 42.85 -7.66 0.81
C ALA A 86 44.07 -8.19 1.60
N GLY A 87 44.97 -8.94 0.95
CA GLY A 87 46.18 -9.47 1.58
C GLY A 87 47.46 -8.66 1.38
N LEU A 88 47.53 -7.81 0.35
CA LEU A 88 48.77 -7.09 0.00
C LEU A 88 48.70 -5.65 0.52
N ASP A 89 47.52 -5.02 0.40
CA ASP A 89 47.28 -3.64 0.80
C ASP A 89 46.01 -3.54 1.67
N PRO A 90 45.94 -4.23 2.82
CA PRO A 90 44.71 -4.36 3.62
C PRO A 90 44.12 -3.03 4.11
N THR A 91 44.93 -1.97 4.23
CA THR A 91 44.49 -0.65 4.71
C THR A 91 44.19 0.35 3.59
N ALA A 92 44.55 0.03 2.34
CA ALA A 92 44.38 0.93 1.21
C ALA A 92 42.93 1.03 0.72
N GLY A 93 42.10 0.01 1.01
CA GLY A 93 40.70 -0.04 0.61
C GLY A 93 39.71 0.42 1.67
N SER A 94 38.45 0.49 1.24
CA SER A 94 37.25 0.74 2.05
C SER A 94 36.13 -0.16 1.56
N SER A 95 35.70 -1.10 2.41
CA SER A 95 34.71 -2.12 2.03
C SER A 95 33.30 -1.53 1.95
N ALA A 96 32.72 -1.52 0.75
CA ALA A 96 31.32 -1.18 0.54
C ALA A 96 30.37 -2.18 1.23
N VAL A 97 30.78 -3.44 1.39
CA VAL A 97 29.99 -4.47 2.08
C VAL A 97 29.92 -4.17 3.59
N ASP A 98 31.04 -3.79 4.19
CA ASP A 98 31.10 -3.48 5.63
C ASP A 98 30.27 -2.22 5.92
N GLU A 99 30.43 -1.20 5.08
CA GLU A 99 29.64 0.02 5.16
C GLU A 99 28.14 -0.25 4.96
N LEU A 100 27.74 -1.05 3.95
CA LEU A 100 26.33 -1.44 3.79
C LEU A 100 25.80 -2.19 5.01
N ALA A 101 26.61 -3.05 5.65
CA ALA A 101 26.21 -3.74 6.88
C ALA A 101 25.90 -2.75 8.01
N HIS A 102 26.72 -1.69 8.19
CA HIS A 102 26.43 -0.62 9.14
C HIS A 102 25.10 0.09 8.84
N GLN A 103 24.82 0.39 7.56
CA GLN A 103 23.56 1.01 7.18
C GLN A 103 22.35 0.08 7.41
N ILE A 104 22.49 -1.22 7.13
CA ILE A 104 21.43 -2.21 7.37
C ILE A 104 21.08 -2.30 8.87
N LEU A 105 22.08 -2.28 9.76
CA LEU A 105 21.83 -2.28 11.20
C LEU A 105 21.07 -1.03 11.64
N ARG A 106 21.52 0.16 11.21
CA ARG A 106 20.82 1.42 11.49
C ARG A 106 19.38 1.42 11.00
N LEU A 107 19.14 0.89 9.80
CA LEU A 107 17.80 0.77 9.23
C LEU A 107 16.92 -0.23 9.98
N THR A 108 17.51 -1.33 10.46
CA THR A 108 16.82 -2.34 11.24
C THR A 108 16.34 -1.78 12.59
N ASP A 109 17.13 -0.89 13.19
CA ASP A 109 16.77 -0.19 14.44
C ASP A 109 15.59 0.78 14.26
N LEU A 110 15.23 1.14 13.02
CA LEU A 110 14.05 1.98 12.74
C LEU A 110 12.73 1.21 12.73
N ARG A 111 12.76 -0.13 12.80
CA ARG A 111 11.55 -0.94 12.91
C ARG A 111 10.80 -0.57 14.18
N ALA A 112 9.49 -0.44 14.06
CA ALA A 112 8.62 -0.18 15.20
C ALA A 112 7.30 -0.93 15.00
N PRO A 113 7.26 -2.26 15.23
CA PRO A 113 6.08 -3.07 15.02
C PRO A 113 4.86 -2.55 15.78
N ASP A 114 5.06 -2.06 17.00
CA ASP A 114 4.01 -1.49 17.85
C ASP A 114 3.45 -0.18 17.29
N ALA A 115 4.26 0.59 16.55
CA ALA A 115 3.82 1.76 15.79
C ALA A 115 3.33 1.41 14.36
N GLY A 116 3.26 0.11 14.03
CA GLY A 116 2.82 -0.37 12.72
C GLY A 116 3.88 -0.26 11.61
N THR A 117 5.14 -0.05 11.95
CA THR A 117 6.26 0.02 10.99
C THR A 117 7.00 -1.31 10.87
N SER A 118 7.08 -1.82 9.65
CA SER A 118 7.93 -2.95 9.29
C SER A 118 8.90 -2.55 8.18
N LEU A 119 10.16 -2.93 8.32
CA LEU A 119 11.22 -2.67 7.34
C LEU A 119 11.95 -3.97 7.05
N ASN A 120 12.11 -4.32 5.78
CA ASN A 120 12.80 -5.51 5.35
C ASN A 120 13.88 -5.17 4.32
N VAL A 121 15.15 -5.45 4.65
CA VAL A 121 16.23 -5.46 3.65
C VAL A 121 16.23 -6.84 3.01
N GLY A 122 15.43 -7.00 1.97
CA GLY A 122 15.15 -8.30 1.37
C GLY A 122 16.20 -8.80 0.39
N VAL A 123 17.03 -7.90 -0.15
CA VAL A 123 18.09 -8.24 -1.11
C VAL A 123 19.37 -7.54 -0.70
N VAL A 124 20.47 -8.30 -0.64
CA VAL A 124 21.83 -7.79 -0.41
C VAL A 124 22.76 -8.40 -1.45
N GLN A 125 23.56 -7.56 -2.11
CA GLN A 125 24.56 -7.96 -3.09
C GLN A 125 25.81 -7.09 -2.91
N GLY A 126 27.01 -7.64 -3.03
CA GLY A 126 28.23 -6.84 -2.94
C GLY A 126 29.51 -7.66 -3.01
N GLY A 127 30.60 -6.99 -3.40
CA GLY A 127 31.90 -7.63 -3.64
C GLY A 127 31.96 -8.47 -4.92
N THR A 128 33.18 -8.82 -5.32
CA THR A 128 33.46 -9.58 -6.54
C THR A 128 34.26 -10.86 -6.26
N ARG A 129 35.27 -10.77 -5.38
CA ARG A 129 36.12 -11.87 -4.93
C ARG A 129 36.51 -11.68 -3.47
N SER A 130 36.80 -12.77 -2.76
CA SER A 130 37.15 -12.72 -1.34
C SER A 130 38.51 -12.06 -1.05
N ASN A 131 39.41 -11.97 -2.04
CA ASN A 131 40.73 -11.34 -1.90
C ASN A 131 40.78 -9.89 -2.38
N VAL A 132 39.62 -9.27 -2.68
CA VAL A 132 39.49 -7.88 -3.10
C VAL A 132 38.52 -7.18 -2.14
N THR A 133 38.95 -6.08 -1.53
CA THR A 133 38.06 -5.21 -0.75
C THR A 133 36.91 -4.75 -1.64
N ALA A 134 35.67 -4.93 -1.20
CA ALA A 134 34.51 -4.71 -2.05
C ALA A 134 34.34 -3.23 -2.42
N GLY A 135 34.39 -2.89 -3.71
CA GLY A 135 34.16 -1.54 -4.20
C GLY A 135 32.69 -1.14 -4.34
N HIS A 136 31.77 -2.10 -4.29
CA HIS A 136 30.34 -1.85 -4.50
C HIS A 136 29.46 -2.84 -3.73
N ALA A 137 28.38 -2.34 -3.14
CA ALA A 137 27.34 -3.13 -2.49
C ALA A 137 25.97 -2.45 -2.60
N VAL A 138 24.89 -3.24 -2.63
CA VAL A 138 23.51 -2.79 -2.77
C VAL A 138 22.60 -3.54 -1.81
N GLY A 139 21.73 -2.79 -1.12
CA GLY A 139 20.62 -3.30 -0.31
C GLY A 139 19.27 -2.80 -0.82
N ARG A 140 18.30 -3.69 -1.10
CA ARG A 140 16.92 -3.30 -1.47
C ARG A 140 15.98 -3.48 -0.31
N ILE A 141 15.15 -2.48 -0.08
CA ILE A 141 14.37 -2.30 1.13
C ILE A 141 12.89 -2.17 0.79
N ASP A 142 12.06 -2.97 1.45
CA ASP A 142 10.60 -2.80 1.53
C ASP A 142 10.24 -2.24 2.90
N ILE A 143 9.54 -1.11 2.91
CA ILE A 143 9.07 -0.45 4.13
C ILE A 143 7.56 -0.37 4.09
N ARG A 144 6.91 -0.78 5.18
CA ARG A 144 5.47 -0.59 5.41
C ARG A 144 5.27 0.23 6.67
N VAL A 145 4.45 1.26 6.59
CA VAL A 145 4.16 2.17 7.71
C VAL A 145 2.65 2.34 7.86
N ALA A 146 2.16 2.32 9.09
CA ALA A 146 0.72 2.43 9.37
C ALA A 146 0.23 3.87 9.46
N THR A 147 1.12 4.86 9.60
CA THR A 147 0.76 6.26 9.81
C THR A 147 1.60 7.21 8.97
N ALA A 148 1.06 8.40 8.68
CA ALA A 148 1.80 9.45 7.97
C ALA A 148 3.02 9.93 8.79
N ALA A 149 2.92 9.92 10.12
CA ALA A 149 4.02 10.25 11.03
C ALA A 149 5.18 9.25 10.89
N GLU A 150 4.89 7.95 10.83
CA GLU A 150 5.91 6.93 10.61
C GLU A 150 6.50 7.02 9.20
N GLN A 151 5.69 7.32 8.18
CA GLN A 151 6.17 7.58 6.83
C GLN A 151 7.21 8.72 6.82
N LYS A 152 6.91 9.84 7.50
CA LYS A 152 7.82 10.97 7.64
C LYS A 152 9.10 10.58 8.40
N ARG A 153 8.96 9.91 9.55
CA ARG A 153 10.11 9.47 10.37
C ARG A 153 11.09 8.63 9.57
N LEU A 154 10.59 7.68 8.78
CA LEU A 154 11.43 6.80 7.95
C LEU A 154 12.05 7.57 6.78
N GLY A 155 11.30 8.48 6.14
CA GLY A 155 11.83 9.34 5.09
C GLY A 155 12.99 10.21 5.58
N ASP A 156 12.83 10.86 6.74
CA ASP A 156 13.86 11.69 7.36
C ASP A 156 15.10 10.85 7.73
N ALA A 157 14.90 9.66 8.30
CA ALA A 157 15.99 8.76 8.67
C ALA A 157 16.79 8.23 7.47
N LEU A 158 16.11 7.90 6.36
CA LEU A 158 16.75 7.51 5.11
C LEU A 158 17.58 8.66 4.52
N ALA A 159 17.05 9.88 4.52
CA ALA A 159 17.76 11.07 4.05
C ALA A 159 18.96 11.44 4.95
N ALA A 160 18.94 11.02 6.22
CA ALA A 160 20.00 11.24 7.19
C ALA A 160 21.11 10.18 7.19
N LEU A 161 21.02 9.12 6.37
CA LEU A 161 22.08 8.12 6.29
C LEU A 161 23.40 8.77 5.85
N ARG A 162 24.48 8.46 6.58
CA ARG A 162 25.83 8.94 6.30
C ARG A 162 26.83 7.79 6.41
N PRO A 163 27.87 7.78 5.58
CA PRO A 163 28.91 6.76 5.65
C PRO A 163 29.57 6.75 7.04
N VAL A 164 29.95 5.56 7.52
CA VAL A 164 30.79 5.39 8.70
C VAL A 164 32.26 5.60 8.32
N ASP A 165 32.72 4.99 7.23
CA ASP A 165 34.03 5.28 6.64
C ASP A 165 33.90 6.46 5.66
N PRO A 166 34.54 7.62 5.92
CA PRO A 166 34.43 8.81 5.06
C PRO A 166 34.96 8.61 3.63
N ARG A 167 35.67 7.51 3.35
CA ARG A 167 36.13 7.13 2.00
C ARG A 167 35.07 6.39 1.19
N THR A 168 33.93 6.04 1.79
CA THR A 168 32.79 5.44 1.10
C THR A 168 31.72 6.48 0.76
N LEU A 169 30.92 6.17 -0.25
CA LEU A 169 29.73 6.93 -0.63
C LEU A 169 28.49 6.09 -0.38
N VAL A 170 27.48 6.67 0.27
CA VAL A 170 26.17 6.05 0.49
C VAL A 170 25.12 6.84 -0.28
N GLU A 171 24.43 6.19 -1.19
CA GLU A 171 23.33 6.76 -1.98
C GLU A 171 22.03 6.02 -1.70
N VAL A 172 20.95 6.77 -1.51
CA VAL A 172 19.61 6.21 -1.32
C VAL A 172 18.74 6.63 -2.51
N THR A 173 18.18 5.65 -3.21
CA THR A 173 17.25 5.86 -4.33
C THR A 173 15.93 5.13 -4.09
N GLY A 174 14.95 5.35 -4.97
CA GLY A 174 13.59 4.83 -4.81
C GLY A 174 12.66 5.84 -4.17
N GLY A 175 11.62 5.39 -3.48
CA GLY A 175 10.64 6.27 -2.88
C GLY A 175 9.39 5.58 -2.34
N TRP A 176 8.45 6.41 -1.91
CA TRP A 176 7.12 5.96 -1.50
C TRP A 176 6.27 5.63 -2.74
N ASN A 177 5.99 4.35 -2.92
CA ASN A 177 5.12 3.83 -3.98
C ASN A 177 3.63 4.02 -3.66
N ARG A 178 3.26 3.85 -2.39
CA ARG A 178 1.89 4.07 -1.89
C ARG A 178 1.94 4.94 -0.64
N PRO A 179 1.16 6.03 -0.56
CA PRO A 179 0.98 6.76 0.69
C PRO A 179 0.19 5.90 1.70
N VAL A 180 0.13 6.34 2.95
CA VAL A 180 -0.69 5.67 3.98
C VAL A 180 -2.18 5.93 3.75
N PHE A 181 -3.00 4.90 3.97
CA PHE A 181 -4.44 5.02 4.10
C PHE A 181 -4.77 4.93 5.59
N GLU A 182 -5.00 6.07 6.24
CA GLU A 182 -5.43 6.12 7.64
C GLU A 182 -6.96 6.08 7.76
N ARG A 183 -7.46 5.58 8.89
CA ARG A 183 -8.89 5.65 9.24
C ARG A 183 -9.25 7.07 9.68
N THR A 184 -9.35 7.98 8.72
CA THR A 184 -9.78 9.36 8.95
C THR A 184 -11.24 9.41 9.43
N GLU A 185 -11.69 10.55 9.93
CA GLU A 185 -13.09 10.74 10.33
C GLU A 185 -14.06 10.47 9.18
N GLY A 186 -13.72 10.90 7.95
CA GLY A 186 -14.52 10.62 6.76
C GLY A 186 -14.59 9.13 6.42
N VAL A 187 -13.46 8.40 6.50
CA VAL A 187 -13.43 6.95 6.30
C VAL A 187 -14.27 6.25 7.38
N ALA A 188 -14.16 6.67 8.64
CA ALA A 188 -14.94 6.13 9.74
C ALA A 188 -16.44 6.33 9.54
N ALA A 189 -16.86 7.53 9.13
CA ALA A 189 -18.25 7.84 8.83
C ALA A 189 -18.81 6.97 7.68
N LEU A 190 -18.01 6.72 6.63
CA LEU A 190 -18.40 5.82 5.55
C LEU A 190 -18.50 4.36 6.00
N ALA A 191 -17.59 3.91 6.86
CA ALA A 191 -17.65 2.58 7.44
C ALA A 191 -18.90 2.39 8.30
N ASP A 192 -19.26 3.39 9.11
CA ASP A 192 -20.47 3.39 9.91
C ASP A 192 -21.74 3.38 9.03
N LEU A 193 -21.74 4.15 7.94
CA LEU A 193 -22.82 4.11 6.95
C LEU A 193 -22.93 2.71 6.32
N ALA A 194 -21.83 2.15 5.83
CA ALA A 194 -21.81 0.83 5.25
C ALA A 194 -22.27 -0.25 6.23
N ARG A 195 -21.91 -0.13 7.51
CA ARG A 195 -22.36 -1.04 8.57
C ARG A 195 -23.86 -0.95 8.81
N ARG A 196 -24.45 0.26 8.84
CA ARG A 196 -25.91 0.44 8.90
C ARG A 196 -26.59 -0.16 7.68
N CYS A 197 -26.05 0.06 6.47
CA CYS A 197 -26.57 -0.52 5.24
C CYS A 197 -26.49 -2.05 5.23
N ALA A 198 -25.41 -2.64 5.75
CA ALA A 198 -25.27 -4.09 5.89
C ALA A 198 -26.30 -4.67 6.87
N ALA A 199 -26.57 -3.98 7.98
CA ALA A 199 -27.58 -4.40 8.95
C ALA A 199 -29.00 -4.43 8.33
N LEU A 200 -29.34 -3.47 7.46
CA LEU A 200 -30.60 -3.49 6.70
C LEU A 200 -30.72 -4.71 5.77
N LEU A 201 -29.59 -5.24 5.31
CA LEU A 201 -29.50 -6.45 4.49
C LEU A 201 -29.39 -7.73 5.33
N GLY A 202 -29.43 -7.63 6.66
CA GLY A 202 -29.39 -8.78 7.57
C GLY A 202 -27.99 -9.37 7.79
N HIS A 203 -26.94 -8.58 7.63
CA HIS A 203 -25.55 -9.05 7.80
C HIS A 203 -24.68 -8.07 8.60
N ASP A 204 -23.71 -8.62 9.33
CA ASP A 204 -22.66 -7.83 9.96
C ASP A 204 -21.58 -7.42 8.95
N LEU A 205 -20.96 -6.27 9.21
CA LEU A 205 -19.87 -5.75 8.41
C LEU A 205 -18.69 -5.35 9.30
N PRO A 206 -17.70 -6.26 9.48
CA PRO A 206 -16.51 -5.93 10.24
C PRO A 206 -15.60 -4.95 9.49
N GLU A 207 -14.68 -4.34 10.23
CA GLU A 207 -13.63 -3.47 9.71
C GLU A 207 -12.26 -4.08 10.01
N ALA A 208 -11.29 -3.85 9.13
CA ALA A 208 -9.92 -4.31 9.30
C ALA A 208 -8.90 -3.22 8.91
N SER A 209 -7.75 -3.26 9.58
CA SER A 209 -6.51 -2.62 9.13
C SER A 209 -5.61 -3.69 8.52
N VAL A 210 -5.06 -3.43 7.34
CA VAL A 210 -4.25 -4.42 6.59
C VAL A 210 -2.88 -3.89 6.19
N GLY A 211 -1.92 -4.80 6.04
CA GLY A 211 -0.56 -4.47 5.60
C GLY A 211 -0.43 -4.17 4.10
N GLY A 212 -1.40 -4.61 3.28
CA GLY A 212 -1.41 -4.41 1.83
C GLY A 212 -2.02 -3.08 1.42
N ALA A 213 -1.52 -2.49 0.34
CA ALA A 213 -2.04 -1.25 -0.24
C ALA A 213 -3.11 -1.52 -1.31
N SER A 214 -3.75 -0.46 -1.79
CA SER A 214 -4.59 -0.41 -2.99
C SER A 214 -4.51 0.99 -3.60
N ASP A 215 -5.23 1.23 -4.69
CA ASP A 215 -5.42 2.59 -5.22
C ASP A 215 -6.18 3.52 -4.27
N GLY A 216 -6.95 2.97 -3.33
CA GLY A 216 -7.61 3.74 -2.26
C GLY A 216 -6.62 4.54 -1.41
N ASN A 217 -5.37 4.08 -1.30
CA ASN A 217 -4.31 4.83 -0.62
C ASN A 217 -4.10 6.21 -1.25
N PHE A 218 -4.08 6.32 -2.58
CA PHE A 218 -3.87 7.60 -3.25
C PHE A 218 -5.03 8.56 -3.01
N VAL A 219 -6.25 8.03 -3.05
CA VAL A 219 -7.48 8.82 -2.89
C VAL A 219 -7.59 9.37 -1.46
N VAL A 220 -7.38 8.53 -0.44
CA VAL A 220 -7.37 8.99 0.96
C VAL A 220 -6.26 10.01 1.21
N ALA A 221 -5.06 9.77 0.67
CA ALA A 221 -3.94 10.68 0.86
C ALA A 221 -4.16 12.06 0.21
N GLN A 222 -4.96 12.14 -0.85
CA GLN A 222 -5.34 13.43 -1.45
C GLN A 222 -6.46 14.14 -0.66
N GLY A 223 -7.26 13.40 0.12
CA GLY A 223 -8.25 13.96 1.05
C GLY A 223 -9.67 13.43 0.87
N THR A 224 -9.93 12.67 -0.19
CA THR A 224 -11.27 12.10 -0.43
C THR A 224 -11.47 10.82 0.40
N PRO A 225 -12.53 10.72 1.21
CA PRO A 225 -12.81 9.52 1.99
C PRO A 225 -13.06 8.29 1.09
N VAL A 226 -12.58 7.12 1.52
CA VAL A 226 -12.70 5.87 0.76
C VAL A 226 -13.41 4.79 1.55
N LEU A 227 -14.38 4.13 0.91
CA LEU A 227 -14.91 2.84 1.33
C LEU A 227 -14.22 1.72 0.53
N ASP A 228 -13.26 1.05 1.15
CA ASP A 228 -12.42 0.02 0.51
C ASP A 228 -12.75 -1.39 1.02
N GLY A 229 -12.42 -2.42 0.24
CA GLY A 229 -12.63 -3.82 0.63
C GLY A 229 -14.09 -4.28 0.50
N ILE A 230 -14.90 -3.57 -0.29
CA ILE A 230 -16.29 -3.94 -0.59
C ILE A 230 -16.43 -4.92 -1.77
N GLY A 231 -15.31 -5.36 -2.34
CA GLY A 231 -15.26 -6.26 -3.48
C GLY A 231 -15.41 -7.73 -3.09
N ALA A 232 -14.60 -8.60 -3.70
CA ALA A 232 -14.67 -10.06 -3.54
C ALA A 232 -14.58 -10.49 -2.07
N VAL A 233 -15.41 -11.46 -1.65
CA VAL A 233 -15.24 -12.15 -0.37
C VAL A 233 -14.67 -13.54 -0.67
N GLY A 234 -13.40 -13.75 -0.34
CA GLY A 234 -12.65 -14.93 -0.74
C GLY A 234 -11.25 -14.96 -0.14
N SER A 235 -10.40 -15.84 -0.64
CA SER A 235 -9.05 -16.04 -0.12
C SER A 235 -8.05 -16.37 -1.22
N GLY A 236 -6.76 -16.32 -0.87
CA GLY A 236 -5.68 -16.76 -1.76
C GLY A 236 -5.36 -15.80 -2.90
N ALA A 237 -5.63 -14.50 -2.74
CA ALA A 237 -5.20 -13.50 -3.72
C ALA A 237 -3.70 -13.66 -4.04
N HIS A 238 -3.34 -13.50 -5.32
CA HIS A 238 -1.98 -13.72 -5.87
C HIS A 238 -1.46 -15.16 -5.79
N ALA A 239 -2.33 -16.15 -5.54
CA ALA A 239 -1.94 -17.56 -5.50
C ALA A 239 -2.84 -18.44 -6.37
N ARG A 240 -2.38 -19.66 -6.69
CA ARG A 240 -3.17 -20.65 -7.45
C ARG A 240 -4.47 -21.06 -6.75
N SER A 241 -4.55 -20.86 -5.44
CA SER A 241 -5.72 -21.13 -4.61
C SER A 241 -6.71 -19.97 -4.55
N GLU A 242 -6.51 -18.90 -5.33
CA GLU A 242 -7.42 -17.75 -5.38
C GLU A 242 -8.86 -18.20 -5.64
N ASN A 243 -9.78 -17.77 -4.78
CA ASN A 243 -11.19 -18.09 -4.88
C ASN A 243 -12.07 -16.93 -4.37
N THR A 244 -13.36 -16.95 -4.73
CA THR A 244 -14.36 -16.00 -4.23
C THR A 244 -15.70 -16.70 -4.00
N SER A 245 -16.46 -16.22 -3.03
CA SER A 245 -17.83 -16.66 -2.75
C SER A 245 -18.81 -16.01 -3.73
N VAL A 246 -19.56 -16.83 -4.47
CA VAL A 246 -20.64 -16.34 -5.37
C VAL A 246 -21.72 -15.62 -4.56
N GLN A 247 -22.13 -16.18 -3.42
CA GLN A 247 -23.10 -15.53 -2.53
C GLN A 247 -22.54 -14.22 -1.97
N GLY A 248 -21.26 -14.20 -1.60
CA GLY A 248 -20.58 -12.99 -1.18
C GLY A 248 -20.59 -11.90 -2.25
N MET A 249 -20.48 -12.28 -3.53
CA MET A 249 -20.60 -11.32 -4.63
C MET A 249 -21.97 -10.65 -4.68
N VAL A 250 -23.05 -11.42 -4.51
CA VAL A 250 -24.42 -10.89 -4.48
C VAL A 250 -24.60 -9.95 -3.28
N THR A 251 -24.23 -10.37 -2.08
CA THR A 251 -24.33 -9.56 -0.85
C THR A 251 -23.59 -8.24 -0.97
N ARG A 252 -22.40 -8.25 -1.58
CA ARG A 252 -21.58 -7.04 -1.76
C ARG A 252 -22.11 -6.09 -2.83
N ALA A 253 -22.67 -6.60 -3.92
CA ALA A 253 -23.37 -5.77 -4.90
C ALA A 253 -24.59 -5.08 -4.26
N ALA A 254 -25.37 -5.82 -3.48
CA ALA A 254 -26.49 -5.27 -2.71
C ALA A 254 -26.03 -4.22 -1.69
N LEU A 255 -24.95 -4.50 -0.94
CA LEU A 255 -24.38 -3.53 0.01
C LEU A 255 -23.96 -2.24 -0.68
N ALA A 256 -23.24 -2.33 -1.79
CA ALA A 256 -22.82 -1.15 -2.56
C ALA A 256 -24.02 -0.35 -3.06
N ALA A 257 -25.06 -1.02 -3.57
CA ALA A 257 -26.30 -0.37 -3.98
C ALA A 257 -26.97 0.35 -2.81
N THR A 258 -27.12 -0.31 -1.65
CA THR A 258 -27.74 0.27 -0.46
C THR A 258 -26.97 1.49 0.06
N VAL A 259 -25.64 1.46 0.03
CA VAL A 259 -24.80 2.61 0.40
C VAL A 259 -25.03 3.78 -0.55
N LEU A 260 -25.01 3.55 -1.87
CA LEU A 260 -25.29 4.60 -2.87
C LEU A 260 -26.69 5.20 -2.71
N ALA A 261 -27.70 4.36 -2.44
CA ALA A 261 -29.07 4.82 -2.22
C ALA A 261 -29.23 5.63 -0.94
N ALA A 262 -28.48 5.31 0.12
CA ALA A 262 -28.45 6.10 1.34
C ALA A 262 -27.79 7.46 1.11
N LEU A 263 -26.66 7.49 0.39
CA LEU A 263 -25.94 8.72 0.06
C LEU A 263 -26.75 9.70 -0.79
N ALA A 264 -27.69 9.22 -1.60
CA ALA A 264 -28.56 10.08 -2.41
C ALA A 264 -29.65 10.80 -1.61
N ARG A 265 -29.89 10.39 -0.36
CA ARG A 265 -30.95 10.93 0.52
C ARG A 265 -30.41 11.93 1.54
N GLU A 266 -29.10 12.00 1.71
CA GLU A 266 -28.37 12.96 2.55
C GLU A 266 -27.87 14.13 1.72
#